data_AF-R5TF90-F1
#
_entry.id   AF-R5TF90-F1
#
_cell.length_a   1.000
_cell.length_b   1.000
_cell.length_c   1.000
_cell.angle_alpha   90.00
_cell.angle_beta   90.00
_cell.angle_gamma   90.00
#
_symmetry.space_group_name_H-M   'P 1'
#
loop_
_entity.id
_entity.type
_entity.pdbx_description
1 polymer ?
#
loop_
_entity_poly.entity_id
_entity_poly.type
_entity_poly.pdbx_seq_one_letter_code
_entity_poly.pdbx_strand_id
1 'polypeptide(L)'
;MTKRREQWLLWLAGIVVCLMLSVGAAVSAQAAGRQVYDDAGLFSDSEISDLTAAVNVAEEETGWDLMLLTVNDNSVGSTQSYAEEKFNEYTEKDNGIAFVLDMNARLFYIATGGEAYEYVGDTRLNELLDDATVYAGDGDYYQAMIAMLNDTVTFYQEGKPDHSSVYDADQGIYRDVSGSNVRLLDLKDILLAIVIGGVVCAGFCLFITGKYRLKFGRYRYNAREHATVKLRTNEDHFVRQYVTRRKIPKDPPKNGDGGNTSTVHQGAGGRTFGGGGRGF
;
A
#
# COMPACT_ATOMS: atom_id res chain seq x y z
N MET A 1 -29.51 -45.44 -7.70
CA MET A 1 -28.33 -44.59 -8.04
C MET A 1 -28.44 -43.15 -7.54
N THR A 2 -29.61 -42.69 -7.08
CA THR A 2 -29.87 -41.31 -6.60
C THR A 2 -29.25 -41.01 -5.23
N LYS A 3 -29.44 -41.89 -4.23
CA LYS A 3 -28.87 -41.74 -2.86
C LYS A 3 -27.36 -41.50 -2.82
N ARG A 4 -26.59 -42.16 -3.68
CA ARG A 4 -25.13 -42.02 -3.71
C ARG A 4 -24.74 -40.64 -4.25
N ARG A 5 -25.47 -40.09 -5.22
CA ARG A 5 -25.20 -38.74 -5.76
C ARG A 5 -25.54 -37.62 -4.78
N GLU A 6 -26.62 -37.76 -4.02
CA GLU A 6 -27.00 -36.82 -2.95
C GLU A 6 -25.95 -36.79 -1.83
N GLN A 7 -25.42 -37.94 -1.44
CA GLN A 7 -24.32 -38.01 -0.48
C GLN A 7 -23.06 -37.30 -0.98
N TRP A 8 -22.63 -37.54 -2.22
CA TRP A 8 -21.46 -36.88 -2.80
C TRP A 8 -21.62 -35.35 -2.90
N LEU A 9 -22.84 -34.86 -3.17
CA LEU A 9 -23.14 -33.43 -3.19
C LEU A 9 -23.11 -32.79 -1.79
N LEU A 10 -23.59 -33.51 -0.77
CA LEU A 10 -23.51 -33.06 0.62
C LEU A 10 -22.06 -33.02 1.14
N TRP A 11 -21.24 -34.00 0.76
CA TRP A 11 -19.80 -33.99 1.07
C TRP A 11 -19.06 -32.83 0.39
N LEU A 12 -19.37 -32.54 -0.88
CA LEU A 12 -18.79 -31.41 -1.59
C LEU A 12 -19.24 -30.05 -1.02
N ALA A 13 -20.52 -29.92 -0.67
CA ALA A 13 -21.02 -28.70 0.00
C ALA A 13 -20.36 -28.49 1.37
N GLY A 14 -20.16 -29.57 2.14
CA GLY A 14 -19.42 -29.52 3.41
C GLY A 14 -17.97 -29.09 3.24
N ILE A 15 -17.28 -29.59 2.22
CA ILE A 15 -15.89 -29.19 1.92
C ILE A 15 -15.82 -27.71 1.50
N VAL A 16 -16.74 -27.22 0.68
CA VAL A 16 -16.79 -25.81 0.27
C VAL A 16 -17.11 -24.88 1.44
N VAL A 17 -18.02 -25.27 2.34
CA VAL A 17 -18.33 -24.52 3.56
C VAL A 17 -17.13 -24.51 4.51
N CYS A 18 -16.43 -25.65 4.68
CA CYS A 18 -15.18 -25.70 5.46
C CYS A 18 -14.06 -24.85 4.85
N LEU A 19 -13.95 -24.81 3.52
CA LEU A 19 -12.96 -23.97 2.82
C LEU A 19 -13.29 -22.47 2.97
N MET A 20 -14.57 -22.09 2.89
CA MET A 20 -15.03 -20.73 3.14
C MET A 20 -14.82 -20.30 4.60
N LEU A 21 -15.05 -21.20 5.56
CA LEU A 21 -14.78 -20.95 6.99
C LEU A 21 -13.29 -20.85 7.31
N SER A 22 -12.43 -21.59 6.60
CA SER A 22 -10.97 -21.50 6.77
C SER A 22 -10.36 -20.20 6.24
N VAL A 23 -11.05 -19.51 5.31
CA VAL A 23 -10.61 -18.21 4.77
C VAL A 23 -11.01 -17.05 5.70
N GLY A 24 -12.08 -17.20 6.50
CA GLY A 24 -12.55 -16.15 7.42
C GLY A 24 -11.80 -16.04 8.75
N ALA A 25 -10.85 -16.94 9.03
CA ALA A 25 -10.13 -17.00 10.31
C ALA A 25 -8.63 -16.67 10.19
N ALA A 26 -8.18 -16.14 9.06
CA ALA A 26 -6.87 -15.51 8.96
C ALA A 26 -6.96 -14.05 9.44
N VAL A 27 -7.33 -13.85 10.71
CA VAL A 27 -6.94 -12.62 11.40
C VAL A 27 -5.45 -12.79 11.61
N SER A 28 -4.65 -12.17 10.76
CA SER A 28 -3.23 -12.00 11.00
C SER A 28 -3.11 -11.31 12.36
N ALA A 29 -2.80 -12.06 13.41
CA ALA A 29 -2.32 -11.48 14.64
C ALA A 29 -0.95 -10.89 14.31
N GLN A 30 -0.97 -9.68 13.76
CA GLN A 30 0.22 -8.87 13.61
C GLN A 30 0.73 -8.68 15.03
N ALA A 31 1.94 -9.17 15.30
CA ALA A 31 2.61 -8.88 16.56
C ALA A 31 2.72 -7.35 16.61
N ALA A 32 1.89 -6.71 17.44
CA ALA A 32 1.91 -5.27 17.61
C ALA A 32 3.27 -4.90 18.19
N GLY A 33 4.20 -4.50 17.31
CA GLY A 33 5.37 -3.76 17.73
C GLY A 33 4.88 -2.52 18.47
N ARG A 34 5.60 -2.07 19.49
CA ARG A 34 5.25 -0.84 20.20
C ARG A 34 5.24 0.31 19.19
N GLN A 35 4.12 1.01 19.01
CA GLN A 35 4.04 2.13 18.06
C GLN A 35 4.28 3.51 18.69
N VAL A 36 4.15 3.61 20.02
CA VAL A 36 4.33 4.86 20.77
C VAL A 36 5.59 4.79 21.64
N TYR A 37 6.54 5.66 21.36
CA TYR A 37 7.83 5.80 22.02
C TYR A 37 7.93 7.18 22.65
N ASP A 38 7.68 7.27 23.96
CA ASP A 38 7.65 8.52 24.70
C ASP A 38 8.96 8.77 25.46
N ASP A 39 10.06 9.03 24.76
CA ASP A 39 11.36 9.25 25.41
C ASP A 39 11.42 10.60 26.14
N ALA A 40 10.53 11.54 25.80
CA ALA A 40 10.40 12.82 26.50
C ALA A 40 9.55 12.74 27.79
N GLY A 41 8.84 11.63 28.04
CA GLY A 41 7.99 11.44 29.21
C GLY A 41 6.82 12.42 29.28
N LEU A 42 6.19 12.70 28.13
CA LEU A 42 5.08 13.66 28.00
C LEU A 42 3.73 13.04 28.35
N PHE A 43 3.60 11.71 28.25
CA PHE A 43 2.32 11.01 28.33
C PHE A 43 2.24 10.10 29.55
N SER A 44 1.04 10.01 30.13
CA SER A 44 0.70 9.00 31.12
C SER A 44 0.55 7.62 30.48
N ASP A 45 0.61 6.56 31.30
CA ASP A 45 0.41 5.18 30.83
C ASP A 45 -0.95 4.99 30.12
N SER A 46 -2.00 5.68 30.59
CA SER A 46 -3.32 5.67 29.94
C SER A 46 -3.29 6.35 28.58
N GLU A 47 -2.65 7.51 28.45
CA GLU A 47 -2.53 8.22 27.18
C GLU A 47 -1.69 7.44 26.18
N ILE A 48 -0.60 6.79 26.62
CA ILE A 48 0.19 5.90 25.77
C ILE A 48 -0.67 4.74 25.26
N SER A 49 -1.49 4.14 26.13
CA SER A 49 -2.42 3.06 25.74
C SER A 49 -3.45 3.55 24.72
N ASP A 50 -4.03 4.73 24.92
CA ASP A 50 -5.04 5.30 24.02
C ASP A 50 -4.44 5.70 22.67
N LEU A 51 -3.25 6.32 22.67
CA LEU A 51 -2.48 6.61 21.46
C LEU A 51 -2.12 5.33 20.71
N THR A 52 -1.66 4.30 21.41
CA THR A 52 -1.33 3.01 20.78
C THR A 52 -2.57 2.39 20.12
N ALA A 53 -3.73 2.47 20.77
CA ALA A 53 -4.99 2.01 20.18
C ALA A 53 -5.38 2.83 18.94
N ALA A 54 -5.24 4.16 18.99
CA ALA A 54 -5.50 5.03 17.84
C ALA A 54 -4.57 4.75 16.65
N VAL A 55 -3.28 4.50 16.93
CA VAL A 55 -2.31 4.10 15.91
C VAL A 55 -2.70 2.77 15.27
N ASN A 56 -3.03 1.74 16.07
CA ASN A 56 -3.46 0.45 15.53
C ASN A 56 -4.65 0.58 14.58
N VAL A 57 -5.65 1.40 14.93
CA VAL A 57 -6.81 1.66 14.06
C VAL A 57 -6.37 2.32 12.75
N ALA A 58 -5.50 3.33 12.82
CA ALA A 58 -4.99 3.99 11.62
C ALA A 58 -4.14 3.05 10.75
N GLU A 59 -3.33 2.17 11.33
CA GLU A 59 -2.57 1.14 10.61
C GLU A 59 -3.49 0.10 9.95
N GLU A 60 -4.56 -0.31 10.62
CA GLU A 60 -5.57 -1.23 10.06
C GLU A 60 -6.32 -0.61 8.86
N GLU A 61 -6.70 0.67 8.97
CA GLU A 61 -7.41 1.40 7.92
C GLU A 61 -6.52 1.69 6.70
N THR A 62 -5.28 2.12 6.93
CA THR A 62 -4.37 2.57 5.85
C THR A 62 -3.50 1.45 5.28
N GLY A 63 -3.24 0.41 6.07
CA GLY A 63 -2.24 -0.63 5.79
C GLY A 63 -0.79 -0.15 5.99
N TRP A 64 -0.58 1.11 6.37
CA TRP A 64 0.73 1.71 6.64
C TRP A 64 1.24 1.30 8.02
N ASP A 65 2.53 1.53 8.25
CA ASP A 65 3.17 1.38 9.55
C ASP A 65 3.43 2.77 10.14
N LEU A 66 2.81 3.05 11.27
CA LEU A 66 2.70 4.38 11.86
C LEU A 66 3.34 4.38 13.24
N MET A 67 4.13 5.41 13.53
CA MET A 67 4.79 5.55 14.83
C MET A 67 4.72 6.96 15.36
N LEU A 68 4.54 7.05 16.69
CA LEU A 68 4.62 8.30 17.44
C LEU A 68 5.86 8.27 18.32
N LEU A 69 6.72 9.28 18.16
CA LEU A 69 7.98 9.43 18.87
C LEU A 69 7.98 10.79 19.58
N THR A 70 8.35 10.80 20.86
CA THR A 70 8.68 12.05 21.56
C THR A 70 10.14 11.98 21.99
N VAL A 71 10.85 13.10 21.86
CA VAL A 71 12.26 13.18 22.24
C VAL A 71 12.54 14.51 22.91
N ASN A 72 13.38 14.48 23.95
CA ASN A 72 13.85 15.66 24.66
C ASN A 72 15.35 15.53 24.91
N ASP A 73 16.11 15.38 23.82
CA ASP A 73 17.56 15.18 23.86
C ASP A 73 18.26 16.20 22.97
N ASN A 74 19.18 16.95 23.55
CA ASN A 74 19.98 17.95 22.84
C ASN A 74 21.09 17.34 21.98
N SER A 75 21.35 16.04 22.10
CA SER A 75 22.27 15.30 21.25
C SER A 75 21.69 15.01 19.87
N VAL A 76 20.36 15.11 19.72
CA VAL A 76 19.65 15.01 18.44
C VAL A 76 19.99 16.25 17.60
N GLY A 77 20.92 16.10 16.67
CA GLY A 77 21.36 17.20 15.81
C GLY A 77 20.34 17.58 14.73
N SER A 78 19.49 16.64 14.31
CA SER A 78 18.46 16.83 13.30
C SER A 78 17.27 15.94 13.61
N THR A 79 16.12 16.53 13.92
CA THR A 79 14.86 15.81 14.16
C THR A 79 14.45 14.99 12.94
N GLN A 80 14.75 15.49 11.72
CA GLN A 80 14.55 14.76 10.48
C GLN A 80 15.34 13.44 10.46
N SER A 81 16.65 13.52 10.70
CA SER A 81 17.51 12.34 10.66
C SER A 81 17.13 11.33 11.74
N TYR A 82 16.74 11.82 12.92
CA TYR A 82 16.20 10.99 13.99
C TYR A 82 14.90 10.28 13.56
N ALA A 83 13.94 10.99 12.95
CA ALA A 83 12.69 10.42 12.47
C ALA A 83 12.93 9.29 11.45
N GLU A 84 13.77 9.55 10.45
CA GLU A 84 14.09 8.58 9.39
C GLU A 84 14.86 7.36 9.94
N GLU A 85 15.80 7.57 10.86
CA GLU A 85 16.54 6.49 11.50
C GLU A 85 15.61 5.58 12.31
N LYS A 86 14.71 6.18 13.12
CA LYS A 86 13.73 5.43 13.90
C LYS A 86 12.70 4.71 13.04
N PHE A 87 12.27 5.32 11.95
CA PHE A 87 11.44 4.64 10.97
C PHE A 87 12.16 3.44 10.36
N ASN A 88 13.46 3.54 10.05
CA ASN A 88 14.21 2.39 9.54
C ASN A 88 14.47 1.31 10.58
N GLU A 89 14.60 1.69 11.86
CA GLU A 89 14.84 0.76 12.96
C GLU A 89 13.59 -0.04 13.32
N TYR A 90 12.42 0.61 13.37
CA TYR A 90 11.20 0.01 13.90
C TYR A 90 10.22 -0.47 12.83
N THR A 91 10.25 0.12 11.63
CA THR A 91 9.30 -0.20 10.55
C THR A 91 9.84 -1.28 9.62
N GLU A 92 9.13 -2.40 9.50
CA GLU A 92 9.46 -3.44 8.52
C GLU A 92 8.94 -3.09 7.11
N LYS A 93 7.83 -2.34 7.03
CA LYS A 93 7.20 -1.93 5.77
C LYS A 93 7.85 -0.68 5.20
N ASP A 94 7.93 -0.59 3.88
CA ASP A 94 8.39 0.62 3.18
C ASP A 94 7.38 1.78 3.22
N ASN A 95 6.11 1.48 3.50
CA ASN A 95 5.01 2.45 3.47
C ASN A 95 4.58 2.77 4.90
N GLY A 96 4.73 4.04 5.31
CA GLY A 96 4.49 4.42 6.70
C GLY A 96 4.74 5.89 7.00
N ILE A 97 4.45 6.29 8.24
CA ILE A 97 4.68 7.65 8.73
C ILE A 97 5.28 7.60 10.14
N ALA A 98 6.37 8.34 10.35
CA ALA A 98 6.89 8.63 11.69
C ALA A 98 6.55 10.06 12.07
N PHE A 99 5.78 10.22 13.15
CA PHE A 99 5.50 11.51 13.77
C PHE A 99 6.47 11.69 14.94
N VAL A 100 7.21 12.80 14.93
CA VAL A 100 8.20 13.12 15.96
C VAL A 100 7.87 14.46 16.59
N LEU A 101 7.75 14.48 17.91
CA LEU A 101 7.73 15.70 18.72
C LEU A 101 9.08 15.85 19.43
N ASP A 102 9.86 16.81 18.97
CA ASP A 102 11.14 17.18 19.56
C ASP A 102 10.96 18.37 20.51
N MET A 103 10.98 18.07 21.80
CA MET A 103 10.80 19.06 22.87
C MET A 103 12.04 19.95 23.08
N ASN A 104 13.21 19.49 22.66
CA ASN A 104 14.43 20.30 22.73
C ASN A 104 14.45 21.34 21.60
N ALA A 105 14.10 20.94 20.38
CA ALA A 105 13.98 21.83 19.23
C ALA A 105 12.65 22.61 19.19
N ARG A 106 11.66 22.23 20.00
CA ARG A 106 10.26 22.68 19.94
C ARG A 106 9.69 22.58 18.52
N LEU A 107 9.78 21.36 17.99
CA LEU A 107 9.49 21.07 16.58
C LEU A 107 8.66 19.79 16.47
N PHE A 108 7.60 19.84 15.65
CA PHE A 108 7.02 18.63 15.07
C PHE A 108 7.73 18.31 13.77
N TYR A 109 8.04 17.05 13.55
CA TYR A 109 8.55 16.54 12.28
C TYR A 109 7.76 15.30 11.88
N ILE A 110 7.39 15.23 10.60
CA ILE A 110 6.69 14.08 10.03
C ILE A 110 7.56 13.54 8.91
N ALA A 111 7.98 12.28 9.02
CA ALA A 111 8.67 11.55 7.96
C ALA A 111 7.70 10.59 7.29
N THR A 112 7.52 10.70 5.97
CA THR A 112 6.61 9.85 5.20
C THR A 112 7.40 8.92 4.29
N GLY A 113 7.23 7.61 4.44
CA GLY A 113 7.88 6.57 3.65
C GLY A 113 6.94 5.92 2.62
N GLY A 114 7.50 5.60 1.45
CA GLY A 114 6.81 4.79 0.44
C GLY A 114 5.51 5.43 -0.08
N GLU A 115 4.42 4.68 -0.13
CA GLU A 115 3.15 5.20 -0.66
C GLU A 115 2.57 6.35 0.19
N ALA A 116 2.96 6.49 1.46
CA ALA A 116 2.42 7.52 2.34
C ALA A 116 2.69 8.94 1.83
N TYR A 117 3.88 9.21 1.26
CA TYR A 117 4.17 10.54 0.69
C TYR A 117 3.33 10.85 -0.56
N GLU A 118 2.72 9.86 -1.22
CA GLU A 118 1.83 10.10 -2.37
C GLU A 118 0.43 10.53 -1.95
N TYR A 119 0.00 10.17 -0.72
CA TYR A 119 -1.28 10.59 -0.14
C TYR A 119 -1.13 11.85 0.72
N VAL A 120 -0.02 11.94 1.47
CA VAL A 120 0.33 13.06 2.34
C VAL A 120 1.44 13.87 1.66
N GLY A 121 1.07 14.57 0.59
CA GLY A 121 1.98 15.52 -0.08
C GLY A 121 2.19 16.80 0.73
N ASP A 122 3.05 17.69 0.25
CA ASP A 122 3.55 18.86 1.01
C ASP A 122 2.42 19.76 1.55
N THR A 123 1.31 19.90 0.80
CA THR A 123 0.14 20.66 1.28
C THR A 123 -0.53 19.99 2.49
N ARG A 124 -0.86 18.70 2.38
CA ARG A 124 -1.49 17.92 3.47
C ARG A 124 -0.56 17.72 4.66
N LEU A 125 0.74 17.57 4.40
CA LEU A 125 1.77 17.55 5.42
C LEU A 125 1.79 18.86 6.24
N ASN A 126 1.67 20.01 5.57
CA ASN A 126 1.57 21.28 6.26
C ASN A 126 0.24 21.41 7.02
N GLU A 127 -0.87 20.89 6.50
CA GLU A 127 -2.14 20.87 7.24
C GLU A 127 -2.01 20.05 8.55
N LEU A 128 -1.47 18.84 8.49
CA LEU A 128 -1.15 18.01 9.67
C LEU A 128 -0.34 18.78 10.71
N LEU A 129 0.73 19.44 10.25
CA LEU A 129 1.62 20.20 11.13
C LEU A 129 0.93 21.44 11.70
N ASP A 130 0.08 22.14 10.92
CA ASP A 130 -0.65 23.32 11.38
C ASP A 130 -1.62 22.91 12.49
N ASP A 131 -2.41 21.86 12.26
CA ASP A 131 -3.39 21.36 13.23
C ASP A 131 -2.72 20.83 14.51
N ALA A 132 -1.59 20.12 14.40
CA ALA A 132 -0.79 19.72 15.55
C ALA A 132 -0.30 20.92 16.38
N THR A 133 0.19 21.97 15.71
CA THR A 133 0.75 23.14 16.41
C THR A 133 -0.30 23.97 17.15
N VAL A 134 -1.57 23.91 16.76
CA VAL A 134 -2.68 24.56 17.49
C VAL A 134 -2.75 24.06 18.93
N TYR A 135 -2.67 22.74 19.13
CA TYR A 135 -2.71 22.12 20.46
C TYR A 135 -1.40 22.29 21.24
N ALA A 136 -0.26 22.29 20.54
CA ALA A 136 1.05 22.43 21.16
C ALA A 136 1.28 23.81 21.79
N GLY A 137 0.62 24.86 21.29
CA GLY A 137 0.64 26.20 21.90
C GLY A 137 0.12 26.22 23.34
N ASP A 138 -0.85 25.36 23.65
CA ASP A 138 -1.45 25.19 24.98
C ASP A 138 -0.80 24.07 25.80
N GLY A 139 0.21 23.39 25.23
CA GLY A 139 0.89 22.25 25.85
C GLY A 139 0.11 20.93 25.78
N ASP A 140 -0.94 20.86 24.97
CA ASP A 140 -1.76 19.66 24.80
C ASP A 140 -1.17 18.74 23.70
N TYR A 141 -0.03 18.13 24.02
CA TYR A 141 0.68 17.26 23.07
C TYR A 141 -0.09 15.97 22.76
N TYR A 142 -0.95 15.51 23.66
CA TYR A 142 -1.78 14.33 23.43
C TYR A 142 -2.79 14.61 22.31
N GLN A 143 -3.52 15.73 22.39
CA GLN A 143 -4.44 16.11 21.31
C GLN A 143 -3.72 16.43 20.01
N ALA A 144 -2.51 16.99 20.05
CA ALA A 144 -1.70 17.19 18.85
C ALA A 144 -1.43 15.87 18.11
N MET A 145 -1.07 14.80 18.84
CA MET A 145 -0.83 13.48 18.24
C MET A 145 -2.10 12.85 17.68
N ILE A 146 -3.22 12.96 18.41
CA ILE A 146 -4.51 12.44 17.95
C ILE A 146 -4.99 13.18 16.69
N ALA A 147 -4.83 14.50 16.61
CA ALA A 147 -5.17 15.28 15.43
C ALA A 147 -4.40 14.78 14.20
N MET A 148 -3.08 14.63 14.31
CA MET A 148 -2.26 14.12 13.21
C MET A 148 -2.67 12.72 12.73
N LEU A 149 -3.04 11.82 13.65
CA LEU A 149 -3.53 10.48 13.28
C LEU A 149 -4.88 10.56 12.55
N ASN A 150 -5.82 11.36 13.05
CA ASN A 150 -7.15 11.51 12.45
C ASN A 150 -7.07 12.11 11.04
N ASP A 151 -6.25 13.14 10.86
CA ASP A 151 -6.03 13.79 9.56
C ASP A 151 -5.36 12.83 8.58
N THR A 152 -4.40 12.02 9.06
CA THR A 152 -3.77 10.97 8.24
C THR A 152 -4.79 9.96 7.72
N VAL A 153 -5.67 9.47 8.58
CA VAL A 153 -6.76 8.55 8.19
C VAL A 153 -7.72 9.25 7.21
N THR A 154 -8.05 10.52 7.45
CA THR A 154 -8.92 11.30 6.58
C THR A 154 -8.31 11.45 5.18
N PHE A 155 -7.03 11.84 5.08
CA PHE A 155 -6.32 11.97 3.81
C PHE A 155 -6.17 10.65 3.05
N TYR A 156 -6.01 9.55 3.77
CA TYR A 156 -6.05 8.22 3.17
C TYR A 156 -7.42 7.92 2.55
N GLN A 157 -8.50 8.16 3.29
CA GLN A 157 -9.87 7.93 2.83
C GLN A 157 -10.27 8.82 1.64
N GLU A 158 -9.79 10.06 1.61
CA GLU A 158 -9.98 10.97 0.48
C GLU A 158 -9.25 10.50 -0.79
N GLY A 159 -8.20 9.69 -0.63
CA GLY A 159 -7.37 9.22 -1.72
C GLY A 159 -6.24 10.19 -2.08
N LYS A 160 -5.43 9.82 -3.08
CA LYS A 160 -4.36 10.68 -3.61
C LYS A 160 -5.00 11.91 -4.26
N PRO A 161 -4.50 13.12 -3.97
CA PRO A 161 -5.04 14.33 -4.58
C PRO A 161 -4.95 14.30 -6.11
N ASP A 162 -5.92 14.90 -6.79
CA ASP A 162 -5.86 15.03 -8.24
C ASP A 162 -4.65 15.86 -8.66
N HIS A 163 -4.06 15.51 -9.81
CA HIS A 163 -2.85 16.15 -10.34
C HIS A 163 -1.64 16.09 -9.40
N SER A 164 -1.56 15.04 -8.57
CA SER A 164 -0.45 14.82 -7.62
C SER A 164 0.87 14.47 -8.31
N SER A 165 1.96 15.10 -7.88
CA SER A 165 3.32 14.79 -8.35
C SER A 165 4.29 14.57 -7.20
N VAL A 166 5.33 13.78 -7.43
CA VAL A 166 6.44 13.56 -6.48
C VAL A 166 7.70 14.19 -7.05
N TYR A 167 8.27 15.14 -6.33
CA TYR A 167 9.53 15.81 -6.68
C TYR A 167 10.68 15.18 -5.89
N ASP A 168 11.63 14.57 -6.59
CA ASP A 168 12.86 14.02 -5.99
C ASP A 168 13.93 15.13 -5.91
N ALA A 169 14.24 15.59 -4.70
CA ALA A 169 15.15 16.69 -4.42
C ALA A 169 16.62 16.35 -4.75
N ASP A 170 17.01 15.07 -4.68
CA ASP A 170 18.38 14.64 -4.99
C ASP A 170 18.64 14.58 -6.49
N GLN A 171 17.64 14.15 -7.26
CA GLN A 171 17.74 13.98 -8.71
C GLN A 171 17.19 15.18 -9.49
N GLY A 172 16.41 16.05 -8.86
CA GLY A 172 15.75 17.19 -9.48
C GLY A 172 14.69 16.79 -10.52
N ILE A 173 14.01 15.66 -10.31
CA ILE A 173 13.02 15.11 -11.26
C ILE A 173 11.63 15.08 -10.64
N TYR A 174 10.60 15.32 -11.44
CA TYR A 174 9.21 15.07 -11.04
C TYR A 174 8.70 13.75 -11.61
N ARG A 175 7.90 13.05 -10.80
CA ARG A 175 7.14 11.86 -11.16
C ARG A 175 5.66 12.17 -10.98
N ASP A 176 4.87 12.01 -12.05
CA ASP A 176 3.42 12.08 -11.94
C ASP A 176 2.89 10.81 -11.25
N VAL A 177 2.14 10.99 -10.17
CA VAL A 177 1.51 9.89 -9.41
C VAL A 177 -0.02 9.98 -9.42
N SER A 178 -0.57 10.91 -10.23
CA SER A 178 -2.00 11.10 -10.41
C SER A 178 -2.70 9.82 -10.86
N GLY A 179 -3.72 9.40 -10.12
CA GLY A 179 -4.64 8.35 -10.56
C GLY A 179 -4.31 6.92 -10.15
N SER A 180 -3.34 6.69 -9.26
CA SER A 180 -3.07 5.36 -8.67
C SER A 180 -3.81 5.13 -7.35
N ASN A 181 -5.05 5.59 -7.23
CA ASN A 181 -5.91 5.27 -6.10
C ASN A 181 -6.16 3.75 -6.08
N VAL A 182 -5.46 3.03 -5.21
CA VAL A 182 -5.87 1.69 -4.79
C VAL A 182 -7.16 1.86 -4.01
N ARG A 183 -8.29 1.95 -4.72
CA ARG A 183 -9.60 1.92 -4.09
C ARG A 183 -9.65 0.66 -3.22
N LEU A 184 -9.80 0.86 -1.91
CA LEU A 184 -10.30 -0.17 -1.01
C LEU A 184 -11.53 -0.80 -1.67
N LEU A 185 -11.54 -2.13 -1.76
CA LEU A 185 -12.60 -2.89 -2.41
C LEU A 185 -13.93 -2.57 -1.72
N ASP A 186 -14.78 -1.80 -2.40
CA ASP A 186 -16.11 -1.50 -1.91
C ASP A 186 -16.91 -2.83 -1.87
N LEU A 187 -17.85 -2.95 -0.92
CA LEU A 187 -18.67 -4.15 -0.73
C LEU A 187 -19.38 -4.60 -2.03
N LYS A 188 -19.69 -3.64 -2.90
CA LYS A 188 -20.24 -3.88 -4.25
C LYS A 188 -19.26 -4.59 -5.18
N ASP A 189 -17.96 -4.32 -5.08
CA ASP A 189 -16.92 -4.90 -5.93
C ASP A 189 -16.63 -6.34 -5.49
N ILE A 190 -16.67 -6.62 -4.18
CA ILE A 190 -16.64 -7.98 -3.62
C ILE A 190 -17.86 -8.78 -4.10
N LEU A 191 -19.06 -8.19 -4.05
CA LEU A 191 -20.28 -8.83 -4.53
C LEU A 191 -20.19 -9.15 -6.04
N LEU A 192 -19.68 -8.21 -6.83
CA LEU A 192 -19.47 -8.39 -8.28
C LEU A 192 -18.48 -9.52 -8.55
N ALA A 193 -17.38 -9.58 -7.81
CA ALA A 193 -16.38 -10.64 -7.95
C ALA A 193 -16.94 -12.03 -7.65
N ILE A 194 -17.76 -12.15 -6.59
CA ILE A 194 -18.46 -13.41 -6.26
C ILE A 194 -19.40 -13.84 -7.39
N VAL A 195 -20.16 -12.90 -7.96
CA VAL A 195 -21.09 -13.18 -9.07
C VAL A 195 -20.32 -13.66 -10.31
N ILE A 196 -19.26 -12.96 -10.70
CA ILE A 196 -18.45 -13.33 -11.87
C ILE A 196 -17.78 -14.69 -11.64
N GLY A 197 -17.19 -14.90 -10.47
CA GLY A 197 -16.57 -16.19 -10.10
C GLY A 197 -17.58 -17.34 -10.14
N GLY A 198 -18.79 -17.12 -9.63
CA GLY A 198 -19.89 -18.09 -9.68
C GLY A 198 -20.31 -18.44 -11.12
N VAL A 199 -20.41 -17.45 -12.01
CA VAL A 199 -20.76 -17.65 -13.43
C VAL A 199 -19.68 -18.46 -14.15
N VAL A 200 -18.40 -18.13 -13.95
CA VAL A 200 -17.28 -18.86 -14.57
C VAL A 200 -17.23 -20.30 -14.06
N CYS A 201 -17.38 -20.51 -12.76
CA CYS A 201 -17.40 -21.84 -12.15
C CYS A 201 -18.56 -22.69 -12.68
N ALA A 202 -19.77 -22.13 -12.72
CA ALA A 202 -20.95 -22.81 -13.25
C ALA A 202 -20.77 -23.16 -14.74
N GLY A 203 -20.25 -22.23 -15.55
CA GLY A 203 -19.94 -22.46 -16.96
C GLY A 203 -18.94 -23.62 -17.15
N PHE A 204 -17.88 -23.66 -16.36
CA PHE A 204 -16.88 -24.74 -16.39
C PHE A 204 -17.48 -26.10 -15.98
N CYS A 205 -18.28 -26.12 -14.91
CA CYS A 205 -18.98 -27.33 -14.47
C CYS A 205 -19.98 -27.85 -15.53
N LEU A 206 -20.71 -26.95 -16.21
CA LEU A 206 -21.63 -27.30 -17.29
C LEU A 206 -20.90 -27.80 -18.54
N PHE A 207 -19.76 -27.20 -18.90
CA PHE A 207 -18.92 -27.66 -20.00
C PHE A 207 -18.39 -29.08 -19.76
N ILE A 208 -17.86 -29.34 -18.56
CA ILE A 208 -17.37 -30.65 -18.15
C ILE A 208 -18.51 -31.68 -18.18
N THR A 209 -19.64 -31.40 -17.54
CA THR A 209 -20.78 -32.34 -17.53
C THR A 209 -21.36 -32.56 -18.94
N GLY A 210 -21.35 -31.54 -19.81
CA GLY A 210 -21.72 -31.67 -21.22
C GLY A 210 -20.78 -32.58 -22.02
N LYS A 211 -19.47 -32.47 -21.78
CA LYS A 211 -18.44 -33.35 -22.37
C LYS A 211 -18.60 -34.79 -21.90
N TYR A 212 -18.79 -35.02 -20.60
CA TYR A 212 -18.97 -36.37 -20.04
C TYR A 212 -20.30 -37.03 -20.43
N ARG A 213 -21.36 -36.24 -20.69
CA ARG A 213 -22.63 -36.75 -21.23
C ARG A 213 -22.62 -36.95 -22.75
N LEU A 214 -21.46 -36.82 -23.42
CA LEU A 214 -21.26 -37.08 -24.85
C LEU A 214 -22.20 -36.27 -25.77
N LYS A 215 -22.71 -35.12 -25.31
CA LYS A 215 -23.67 -34.32 -26.08
C LYS A 215 -23.02 -33.50 -27.21
N PHE A 216 -21.69 -33.42 -27.28
CA PHE A 216 -20.96 -32.50 -28.17
C PHE A 216 -20.05 -33.15 -29.24
N GLY A 217 -20.14 -34.45 -29.52
CA GLY A 217 -19.53 -34.98 -30.75
C GLY A 217 -19.29 -36.50 -30.80
N ARG A 218 -19.48 -37.07 -32.00
CA ARG A 218 -19.05 -38.44 -32.36
C ARG A 218 -17.58 -38.41 -32.80
N TYR A 219 -16.80 -39.39 -32.33
CA TYR A 219 -15.38 -39.55 -32.64
C TYR A 219 -15.16 -39.67 -34.16
N ARG A 220 -14.27 -38.84 -34.72
CA ARG A 220 -13.87 -38.88 -36.15
C ARG A 220 -12.38 -39.18 -36.24
N TYR A 221 -12.04 -40.30 -36.89
CA TYR A 221 -10.67 -40.73 -37.13
C TYR A 221 -10.02 -39.81 -38.18
N ASN A 222 -8.90 -39.17 -37.84
CA ASN A 222 -8.26 -38.17 -38.69
C ASN A 222 -7.07 -38.81 -39.44
N ALA A 223 -7.28 -39.17 -40.70
CA ALA A 223 -6.27 -39.85 -41.54
C ALA A 223 -5.00 -39.02 -41.86
N ARG A 224 -4.88 -37.81 -41.29
CA ARG A 224 -3.73 -36.91 -41.45
C ARG A 224 -2.57 -37.20 -40.49
N GLU A 225 -2.82 -37.86 -39.36
CA GLU A 225 -1.77 -38.16 -38.35
C GLU A 225 -0.78 -39.26 -38.79
N HIS A 226 -1.09 -40.00 -39.85
CA HIS A 226 -0.21 -41.02 -40.43
C HIS A 226 0.42 -40.60 -41.77
N ALA A 227 0.30 -39.33 -42.17
CA ALA A 227 0.89 -38.83 -43.40
C ALA A 227 2.21 -38.09 -43.11
N THR A 228 3.33 -38.75 -43.42
CA THR A 228 4.68 -38.18 -43.27
C THR A 228 5.02 -37.32 -44.49
N VAL A 229 5.04 -36.00 -44.33
CA VAL A 229 5.54 -35.05 -45.35
C VAL A 229 6.95 -34.61 -44.98
N LYS A 230 7.94 -34.97 -45.80
CA LYS A 230 9.34 -34.54 -45.65
C LYS A 230 9.56 -33.27 -46.49
N LEU A 231 9.52 -32.11 -45.84
CA LEU A 231 9.98 -30.84 -46.43
C LEU A 231 11.52 -30.83 -46.41
N ARG A 232 12.14 -30.59 -47.57
CA ARG A 232 13.57 -30.81 -47.80
C ARG A 232 14.45 -29.56 -47.81
N THR A 233 13.87 -28.39 -47.60
CA THR A 233 14.63 -27.13 -47.60
C THR A 233 14.02 -26.18 -46.58
N ASN A 234 14.82 -25.83 -45.59
CA ASN A 234 14.58 -24.72 -44.67
C ASN A 234 15.79 -23.81 -44.83
N GLU A 235 15.55 -22.59 -45.29
CA GLU A 235 16.55 -21.56 -45.47
C GLU A 235 16.21 -20.45 -44.47
N ASP A 236 17.14 -20.17 -43.56
CA ASP A 236 17.00 -19.13 -42.55
C ASP A 236 18.13 -18.12 -42.73
N HIS A 237 17.79 -16.85 -42.93
CA HIS A 237 18.74 -15.78 -43.22
C HIS A 237 18.76 -14.80 -42.06
N PHE A 238 19.77 -14.93 -41.20
CA PHE A 238 19.97 -14.01 -40.08
C PHE A 238 20.82 -12.81 -40.50
N VAL A 239 20.17 -11.70 -40.84
CA VAL A 239 20.84 -10.50 -41.37
C VAL A 239 20.91 -9.42 -40.30
N ARG A 240 21.70 -9.66 -39.26
CA ARG A 240 22.18 -8.69 -38.24
C ARG A 240 21.12 -7.89 -37.47
N GLN A 241 21.26 -7.86 -36.15
CA GLN A 241 20.55 -6.93 -35.28
C GLN A 241 21.57 -6.06 -34.55
N TYR A 242 21.51 -4.75 -34.75
CA TYR A 242 22.20 -3.78 -33.91
C TYR A 242 21.14 -2.93 -33.21
N VAL A 243 21.15 -2.94 -31.88
CA VAL A 243 20.34 -2.03 -31.06
C VAL A 243 21.30 -1.11 -30.32
N THR A 244 21.31 0.17 -30.69
CA THR A 244 21.93 1.22 -29.89
C THR A 244 20.85 1.94 -29.09
N ARG A 245 20.94 1.87 -27.77
CA ARG A 245 20.09 2.66 -26.86
C ARG A 245 20.90 3.82 -26.33
N ARG A 246 20.53 5.05 -26.70
CA ARG A 246 20.99 6.27 -26.02
C ARG A 246 19.90 6.71 -25.06
N LYS A 247 20.24 6.92 -23.79
CA LYS A 247 19.34 7.56 -22.82
C LYS A 247 19.20 9.03 -23.25
N ILE A 248 18.00 9.42 -23.64
CA ILE A 248 17.64 10.83 -23.81
C ILE A 248 17.50 11.38 -22.38
N PRO A 249 18.32 12.36 -21.96
CA PRO A 249 18.03 13.08 -20.74
C PRO A 249 16.66 13.73 -20.92
N LYS A 250 15.71 13.36 -20.07
CA LYS A 250 14.42 14.04 -20.02
C LYS A 250 14.71 15.43 -19.49
N ASP A 251 14.21 16.44 -20.19
CA ASP A 251 14.15 17.79 -19.63
C ASP A 251 13.39 17.72 -18.30
N PRO A 252 13.83 18.45 -17.27
CA PRO A 252 13.04 18.59 -16.05
C PRO A 252 11.65 19.12 -16.45
N PRO A 253 10.57 18.56 -15.89
CA PRO A 253 9.23 19.07 -16.09
C PRO A 253 9.20 20.58 -15.83
N LYS A 254 8.53 21.30 -16.73
CA LYS A 254 8.31 22.73 -16.57
C LYS A 254 7.54 22.95 -15.27
N ASN A 255 8.09 23.82 -14.42
CA ASN A 255 7.42 24.35 -13.23
C ASN A 255 5.98 24.70 -13.59
N GLY A 256 5.06 23.88 -13.09
CA GLY A 256 3.64 24.16 -13.06
C GLY A 256 3.33 24.80 -11.72
N ASP A 257 2.59 25.89 -11.77
CA ASP A 257 1.92 26.56 -10.66
C ASP A 257 1.46 25.62 -9.54
N GLY A 258 1.58 26.10 -8.30
CA GLY A 258 1.28 25.42 -7.05
C GLY A 258 0.17 24.36 -7.16
N GLY A 259 0.60 23.10 -7.11
CA GLY A 259 -0.26 21.92 -7.12
C GLY A 259 0.27 20.88 -6.14
N ASN A 260 -0.57 19.88 -5.84
CA ASN A 260 -0.34 18.82 -4.86
C ASN A 260 0.96 18.06 -5.15
N THR A 261 2.06 18.53 -4.57
CA THR A 261 3.39 17.98 -4.81
C THR A 261 3.94 17.43 -3.52
N SER A 262 4.61 16.28 -3.59
CA SER A 262 5.32 15.68 -2.48
C SER A 262 6.81 15.77 -2.75
N THR A 263 7.55 16.50 -1.91
CA THR A 263 9.01 16.56 -2.01
C THR A 263 9.61 15.37 -1.29
N VAL A 264 10.51 14.64 -1.97
CA VAL A 264 11.19 13.46 -1.43
C VAL A 264 12.69 13.53 -1.63
N HIS A 265 13.44 12.85 -0.77
CA HIS A 265 14.89 12.70 -0.83
C HIS A 265 15.30 11.29 -0.37
N GLN A 266 16.55 10.92 -0.60
CA GLN A 266 17.17 9.72 -0.07
C GLN A 266 17.58 9.96 1.37
N GLY A 267 16.87 9.30 2.29
CA GLY A 267 17.21 9.33 3.70
C GLY A 267 18.35 8.37 4.06
N ALA A 268 18.73 8.42 5.33
CA ALA A 268 19.64 7.42 5.88
C ALA A 268 19.06 6.01 5.65
N GLY A 269 19.90 5.01 5.37
CA GLY A 269 19.46 3.64 5.10
C GLY A 269 19.00 3.35 3.65
N GLY A 270 19.04 4.34 2.75
CA GLY A 270 18.80 4.14 1.31
C GLY A 270 17.32 4.06 0.91
N ARG A 271 16.42 4.40 1.83
CA ARG A 271 14.99 4.59 1.56
C ARG A 271 14.70 6.01 1.10
N THR A 272 13.62 6.15 0.34
CA THR A 272 13.12 7.46 -0.08
C THR A 272 12.09 7.94 0.93
N PHE A 273 12.30 9.15 1.44
CA PHE A 273 11.42 9.79 2.40
C PHE A 273 10.91 11.10 1.82
N GLY A 274 9.63 11.35 2.00
CA GLY A 274 9.12 12.72 2.08
C GLY A 274 9.03 13.16 3.53
N GLY A 275 8.49 14.35 3.75
CA GLY A 275 8.26 14.84 5.10
C GLY A 275 8.74 16.27 5.30
N GLY A 276 8.58 16.74 6.53
CA GLY A 276 8.83 18.13 6.87
C GLY A 276 8.50 18.40 8.33
N GLY A 277 8.88 19.58 8.81
CA GLY A 277 8.66 19.95 10.20
C GLY A 277 8.25 21.40 10.39
N ARG A 278 7.58 21.65 11.52
CA ARG A 278 7.08 22.97 11.93
C ARG A 278 7.28 23.19 13.43
N GLY A 279 7.82 24.36 13.77
CA GLY A 279 8.11 24.75 15.15
C GLY A 279 6.91 25.38 15.86
N PHE A 280 6.94 25.37 17.20
CA PHE A 280 5.91 25.94 18.09
C PHE A 280 6.49 26.59 19.37
#